data_AF-A0A3N6MFX2-F1
#
_entry.id   AF-A0A3N6MFX2-F1
#
_cell.length_a   1.000
_cell.length_b   1.000
_cell.length_c   1.000
_cell.angle_alpha   90.00
_cell.angle_beta   90.00
_cell.angle_gamma   90.00
#
_symmetry.space_group_name_H-M   'P 1'
#
loop_
_entity.id
_entity.type
_entity.pdbx_description
1 polymer ?
#
loop_
_entity_poly.entity_id
_entity_poly.type
_entity_poly.pdbx_seq_one_letter_code
_entity_poly.pdbx_strand_id
1 'polypeptide(L)'
;MTSNDVTDMMDIHYVNFACRNPDELAAFWAQALEGEPQRVNDEIVVVERTGGSPSLMFREAPRGTDRDLPIHLDFAVDERTDAVERSRNSARAPARRRRSKTTATNSPGP
;
A
#
# COMPACT_ATOMS: atom_id res chain seq x y z
N MET A 1 -10.45 -40.11 9.05
CA MET A 1 -10.59 -38.73 9.57
C MET A 1 -9.60 -37.86 8.80
N THR A 2 -10.02 -37.28 7.68
CA THR A 2 -9.32 -36.18 7.01
C THR A 2 -10.42 -35.38 6.34
N SER A 3 -11.02 -34.45 7.09
CA SER A 3 -11.85 -33.41 6.47
C SER A 3 -10.88 -32.60 5.63
N ASN A 4 -10.92 -32.78 4.31
CA ASN A 4 -10.43 -31.77 3.38
C ASN A 4 -11.48 -30.66 3.36
N ASP A 5 -11.60 -29.94 4.48
CA ASP A 5 -12.11 -28.58 4.42
C ASP A 5 -11.04 -27.76 3.70
N VAL A 6 -11.08 -27.79 2.37
CA VAL A 6 -10.55 -26.68 1.60
C VAL A 6 -11.54 -25.57 1.88
N THR A 7 -11.31 -24.86 2.97
CA THR A 7 -11.97 -23.57 3.22
C THR A 7 -11.67 -22.75 1.98
N ASP A 8 -12.68 -22.47 1.17
CA ASP A 8 -12.59 -21.59 0.01
C ASP A 8 -12.34 -20.18 0.55
N MET A 9 -11.08 -19.95 0.94
CA MET A 9 -10.65 -18.75 1.61
C MET A 9 -10.35 -17.73 0.53
N MET A 10 -11.21 -16.73 0.42
CA MET A 10 -10.99 -15.61 -0.48
C MET A 10 -9.72 -14.87 -0.08
N ASP A 11 -8.70 -14.96 -0.93
CA ASP A 11 -7.46 -14.21 -0.81
C ASP A 11 -7.47 -12.98 -1.73
N ILE A 12 -7.01 -11.85 -1.19
CA ILE A 12 -6.82 -10.63 -1.97
C ILE A 12 -5.44 -10.70 -2.62
N HIS A 13 -5.38 -10.83 -3.94
CA HIS A 13 -4.10 -10.94 -4.65
C HIS A 13 -3.40 -9.59 -4.84
N TYR A 14 -4.12 -8.59 -5.34
CA TYR A 14 -3.54 -7.29 -5.71
C TYR A 14 -4.38 -6.12 -5.24
N VAL A 15 -3.69 -5.08 -4.73
CA VAL A 15 -4.24 -3.72 -4.72
C VAL A 15 -3.75 -3.01 -5.98
N ASN A 16 -4.68 -2.55 -6.81
CA ASN A 16 -4.36 -2.02 -8.12
C ASN A 16 -4.38 -0.49 -8.16
N PHE A 17 -3.31 0.10 -8.71
CA PHE A 17 -3.15 1.52 -8.91
C PHE A 17 -3.04 1.84 -10.39
N ALA A 18 -3.97 2.66 -10.89
CA ALA A 18 -3.81 3.35 -12.15
C ALA A 18 -2.86 4.53 -11.95
N CYS A 19 -1.76 4.59 -12.71
CA CYS A 19 -0.79 5.67 -12.61
C CYS A 19 -0.19 6.03 -13.97
N ARG A 20 0.50 7.17 -14.05
CA ARG A 20 1.17 7.61 -15.28
C ARG A 20 2.53 6.94 -15.49
N ASN A 21 3.19 6.53 -14.40
CA ASN A 21 4.54 5.96 -14.45
C ASN A 21 4.63 4.79 -13.45
N PRO A 22 4.39 3.55 -13.90
CA PRO A 22 4.44 2.36 -13.06
C PRO A 22 5.80 2.14 -12.41
N ASP A 23 6.91 2.35 -13.14
CA ASP A 23 8.27 2.15 -12.61
C ASP A 23 8.56 3.06 -11.43
N GLU A 24 8.28 4.36 -11.58
CA GLU A 24 8.58 5.34 -10.54
C GLU A 24 7.76 5.08 -9.28
N LEU A 25 6.48 4.74 -9.42
CA LEU A 25 5.62 4.46 -8.28
C LEU A 25 5.98 3.11 -7.63
N ALA A 26 6.30 2.08 -8.42
CA ALA A 26 6.75 0.79 -7.90
C ALA A 26 8.08 0.92 -7.15
N ALA A 27 9.06 1.66 -7.68
CA ALA A 27 10.34 1.88 -7.01
C ALA A 27 10.20 2.61 -5.67
N PHE A 28 9.24 3.53 -5.56
CA PHE A 28 8.91 4.16 -4.28
C PHE A 28 8.39 3.13 -3.26
N TRP A 29 7.40 2.32 -3.67
CA TRP A 29 6.77 1.36 -2.77
C TRP A 29 7.66 0.17 -2.42
N ALA A 30 8.50 -0.29 -3.34
CA ALA A 30 9.51 -1.31 -3.09
C ALA A 30 10.45 -0.90 -1.94
N GLN A 31 10.96 0.34 -1.97
CA GLN A 31 11.80 0.86 -0.89
C GLN A 31 11.03 1.04 0.42
N ALA A 32 9.79 1.54 0.36
CA ALA A 32 8.99 1.81 1.55
C ALA A 32 8.55 0.53 2.28
N LEU A 33 8.33 -0.56 1.53
CA LEU A 33 7.77 -1.82 2.03
C LEU A 33 8.79 -2.97 2.06
N GLU A 34 10.06 -2.67 1.79
CA GLU A 34 11.12 -3.68 1.71
C GLU A 34 10.71 -4.83 0.77
N GLY A 35 10.16 -4.45 -0.39
CA GLY A 35 9.66 -5.35 -1.42
C GLY A 35 10.48 -5.24 -2.70
N GLU A 36 10.24 -6.18 -3.62
CA GLU A 36 10.96 -6.26 -4.89
C GLU A 36 10.01 -5.91 -6.06
N PRO A 37 10.36 -4.93 -6.90
CA PRO A 37 9.55 -4.57 -8.07
C PRO A 37 9.81 -5.56 -9.20
N GLN A 38 8.75 -6.19 -9.69
CA GLN A 38 8.77 -7.08 -10.83
C GLN A 38 7.94 -6.50 -11.97
N ARG A 39 8.59 -6.26 -13.11
CA ARG A 39 7.89 -5.90 -14.34
C ARG A 39 7.22 -7.13 -14.93
N VAL A 40 5.90 -7.06 -15.09
CA VAL A 40 5.08 -8.15 -15.66
C VAL A 40 4.98 -8.01 -17.18
N ASN A 41 4.81 -6.78 -17.66
CA ASN A 41 4.83 -6.40 -19.07
C ASN A 41 5.13 -4.90 -19.21
N ASP A 42 5.01 -4.35 -20.43
CA ASP A 42 5.33 -2.94 -20.71
C ASP A 42 4.50 -1.95 -19.88
N GLU A 43 3.27 -2.33 -19.48
CA GLU A 43 2.33 -1.44 -18.79
C GLU A 43 2.25 -1.69 -17.28
N ILE A 44 2.76 -2.82 -16.78
CA ILE A 44 2.50 -3.30 -15.42
C ILE A 44 3.78 -3.60 -14.64
N VAL A 45 3.84 -3.07 -13.41
CA VAL A 45 4.81 -3.46 -12.38
C VAL A 45 4.07 -3.93 -11.14
N VAL A 46 4.54 -5.01 -10.54
CA VAL A 46 4.06 -5.52 -9.25
C VAL A 46 5.16 -5.36 -8.21
N VAL A 47 4.79 -4.96 -7.00
CA VAL A 47 5.66 -5.01 -5.82
C VAL A 47 5.11 -6.06 -4.88
N GLU A 48 5.84 -7.15 -4.74
CA GLU A 48 5.57 -8.16 -3.71
C GLU A 48 6.09 -7.65 -2.37
N ARG A 49 5.26 -7.76 -1.33
CA ARG A 49 5.61 -7.28 0.01
C ARG A 49 6.21 -8.41 0.82
N THR A 50 7.23 -8.08 1.61
CA THR A 50 7.68 -8.97 2.67
C THR A 50 6.53 -9.14 3.68
N GLY A 51 6.07 -10.37 3.87
CA GLY A 51 4.92 -10.69 4.73
C GLY A 51 3.64 -11.14 4.01
N GLY A 52 3.65 -11.23 2.67
CA GLY A 52 2.60 -11.89 1.88
C GLY A 52 1.64 -10.93 1.18
N SER A 53 0.45 -11.45 0.85
CA SER A 53 -0.60 -10.75 0.11
C SER A 53 -1.28 -9.62 0.92
N PRO A 54 -1.90 -8.62 0.25
CA PRO A 54 -1.90 -8.41 -1.20
C PRO A 54 -0.62 -7.70 -1.69
N SER A 55 -0.18 -8.06 -2.89
CA SER A 55 0.88 -7.33 -3.61
C SER A 55 0.33 -6.02 -4.17
N LEU A 56 1.19 -5.02 -4.39
CA LEU A 56 0.79 -3.77 -5.01
C LEU A 56 1.03 -3.84 -6.51
N MET A 57 0.00 -3.61 -7.32
CA MET A 57 0.09 -3.63 -8.79
C MET A 57 -0.09 -2.21 -9.33
N PHE A 58 0.87 -1.74 -10.10
CA PHE A 58 0.87 -0.43 -10.75
C PHE A 58 0.71 -0.64 -12.26
N ARG A 59 -0.34 -0.05 -12.83
CA ARG A 59 -0.65 -0.14 -14.25
C ARG A 59 -0.64 1.25 -14.86
N GLU A 60 0.02 1.39 -16.01
CA GLU A 60 -0.06 2.61 -16.80
C GLU A 60 -1.51 2.85 -17.24
N ALA A 61 -2.01 4.07 -17.00
CA ALA A 61 -3.35 4.46 -17.40
C ALA A 61 -3.39 5.95 -17.82
N PRO A 62 -4.25 6.32 -18.79
CA PRO A 62 -4.41 7.70 -19.22
C PRO A 62 -4.83 8.63 -18.08
N ARG A 63 -4.32 9.86 -18.12
CA ARG A 63 -4.60 10.90 -17.12
C ARG A 63 -6.11 11.18 -17.05
N GLY A 64 -6.70 11.11 -15.85
CA GLY A 64 -8.14 11.31 -15.63
C GLY A 64 -8.87 10.11 -15.04
N THR A 65 -8.26 8.92 -15.06
CA THR A 65 -8.80 7.72 -14.36
C THR A 65 -8.58 7.76 -12.85
N ASP A 66 -7.74 8.68 -12.36
CA ASP A 66 -7.32 8.86 -10.97
C ASP A 66 -8.08 9.97 -10.23
N ARG A 67 -8.80 10.84 -10.94
CA ARG A 67 -9.43 12.04 -10.36
C ARG A 67 -10.69 11.77 -9.54
N ASP A 68 -11.35 10.65 -9.76
CA ASP A 68 -12.65 10.36 -9.13
C ASP A 68 -12.64 9.21 -8.10
N LEU A 69 -11.49 8.55 -7.87
CA LEU A 69 -11.36 7.49 -6.87
C LEU A 69 -10.18 7.76 -5.92
N PRO A 70 -10.41 8.37 -4.74
CA PRO A 70 -9.40 8.46 -3.71
C PRO A 70 -9.12 7.06 -3.16
N ILE A 71 -8.00 6.46 -3.57
CA ILE A 71 -7.51 5.21 -2.97
C ILE A 71 -6.72 5.57 -1.72
N HIS A 72 -7.21 5.15 -0.56
CA HIS A 72 -6.47 5.20 0.69
C HIS A 72 -5.86 3.82 0.95
N LEU A 73 -4.56 3.80 1.18
CA LEU A 73 -3.84 2.60 1.60
C LEU A 73 -3.23 2.86 2.97
N ASP A 74 -3.72 2.13 3.97
CA ASP A 74 -3.28 2.23 5.35
C ASP A 74 -2.35 1.08 5.72
N PHE A 75 -1.31 1.39 6.48
CA PHE A 75 -0.33 0.43 6.97
C PHE A 75 -0.29 0.47 8.49
N ALA A 76 -0.32 -0.70 9.10
CA ALA A 76 0.02 -0.88 10.50
C ALA A 76 1.50 -1.24 10.60
N VAL A 77 2.19 -0.62 11.56
CA VAL A 77 3.60 -0.85 11.88
C VAL A 77 3.76 -0.82 13.39
N ASP A 78 4.71 -1.59 13.92
CA ASP A 78 4.97 -1.62 15.37
C ASP A 78 5.59 -0.31 15.86
N GLU A 79 6.59 0.22 15.13
CA GLU A 79 7.20 1.52 15.40
C GLU A 79 6.88 2.53 14.29
N ARG A 80 6.07 3.54 14.64
CA ARG A 80 5.56 4.52 13.69
C ARG A 80 6.61 5.53 13.26
N THR A 81 7.54 5.90 14.14
CA THR A 81 8.53 6.95 13.87
C THR A 81 9.47 6.53 12.76
N ASP A 82 10.07 5.35 12.89
CA ASP A 82 10.99 4.76 11.91
C ASP A 82 10.31 4.53 10.56
N ALA A 83 9.06 4.06 10.57
CA ALA A 83 8.27 3.87 9.35
C ALA A 83 8.02 5.17 8.58
N VAL A 84 7.78 6.28 9.30
CA VAL A 84 7.60 7.60 8.68
C VAL A 84 8.92 8.11 8.10
N GLU A 85 10.04 7.88 8.76
CA GLU A 85 11.37 8.28 8.25
C GLU A 85 11.75 7.49 7.00
N ARG A 86 11.57 6.15 7.01
CA ARG A 86 11.77 5.30 5.83
C ARG A 86 10.94 5.80 4.65
N SER A 87 9.64 5.99 4.86
CA SER A 87 8.71 6.49 3.82
C SER A 87 9.13 7.84 3.26
N ARG A 88 9.58 8.77 4.11
CA ARG A 88 10.05 10.09 3.68
C ARG A 88 11.33 10.01 2.87
N ASN A 89 12.25 9.13 3.22
CA ASN A 89 13.50 8.95 2.50
C ASN A 89 13.30 8.28 1.13
N SER A 90 12.29 7.41 1.01
CA SER A 90 11.89 6.81 -0.28
C SER A 90 11.14 7.80 -1.19
N ALA A 91 10.43 8.78 -0.61
CA ALA A 91 9.62 9.73 -1.36
C ALA A 91 10.46 10.78 -2.09
N ARG A 92 10.29 10.89 -3.41
CA ARG A 92 10.89 11.95 -4.22
C ARG A 92 10.28 13.35 -3.97
N ALA A 93 9.17 13.44 -3.23
CA ALA A 93 8.49 14.67 -2.85
C ALA A 93 8.25 14.72 -1.32
N PRO A 94 8.22 15.92 -0.69
CA PRO A 94 8.13 16.03 0.76
C PRO A 94 6.79 15.48 1.29
N ALA A 95 6.86 14.39 2.05
CA ALA A 95 5.72 13.88 2.81
C ALA A 95 5.18 14.96 3.76
N ARG A 96 3.92 15.38 3.55
CA ARG A 96 3.24 16.39 4.37
C ARG A 96 2.58 15.72 5.57
N ARG A 97 3.13 15.94 6.76
CA ARG A 97 2.52 15.47 8.02
C ARG A 97 1.20 16.21 8.28
N ARG A 98 0.07 15.51 8.28
CA ARG A 98 -1.18 16.02 8.88
C ARG A 98 -1.20 15.63 10.36
N ARG A 99 -1.60 16.56 11.23
CA ARG A 99 -1.77 16.28 12.67
C ARG A 99 -2.87 15.24 12.85
N SER A 100 -2.63 14.26 13.71
CA SER A 100 -3.63 13.32 14.18
C SER A 100 -4.76 14.06 14.89
N LYS A 101 -6.01 13.63 14.69
CA LYS A 101 -7.14 14.11 15.49
C LYS A 101 -7.13 13.30 16.78
N THR A 102 -6.94 13.96 17.93
CA THR A 102 -7.15 13.32 19.24
C THR A 102 -8.64 13.04 19.38
N THR A 103 -9.04 11.77 19.26
CA THR A 103 -10.37 11.33 19.72
C THR A 103 -10.35 11.35 21.23
N ALA A 104 -11.07 12.30 21.83
CA ALA A 104 -11.32 12.30 23.26
C ALA A 104 -12.17 11.08 23.61
N THR A 105 -11.61 10.16 24.39
CA THR A 105 -12.35 9.09 25.04
C THR A 105 -13.21 9.74 26.11
N ASN A 106 -14.53 9.83 25.89
CA ASN A 106 -15.48 10.15 26.95
C ASN A 106 -15.58 8.95 27.88
N SER A 107 -15.09 9.08 29.11
CA SER A 107 -15.46 8.18 30.21
C SER A 107 -16.91 8.49 30.64
N PRO A 108 -17.73 7.49 30.98
CA PRO A 108 -19.02 7.75 31.62
C PRO A 108 -18.79 8.30 33.03
N GLY A 109 -19.50 9.37 33.37
CA GLY A 109 -19.46 10.01 34.69
C GLY A 109 -19.98 9.11 35.83
N PRO A 110 -19.77 9.53 37.09
CA PRO A 110 -19.92 8.71 38.30
C PRO A 110 -21.33 8.20 38.55
#